data_AF-A0AAV1KYI7-F1
#
_entry.id   AF-A0AAV1KYI7-F1
#
_cell.length_a   1.000
_cell.length_b   1.000
_cell.length_c   1.000
_cell.angle_alpha   90.00
_cell.angle_beta   90.00
_cell.angle_gamma   90.00
#
_symmetry.space_group_name_H-M   'P 1'
#
loop_
_entity.id
_entity.type
_entity.pdbx_description
1 polymer ?
#
loop_
_entity_poly.entity_id
_entity_poly.type
_entity_poly.pdbx_seq_one_letter_code
_entity_poly.pdbx_strand_id
1 'polypeptide(L)'
;MCVYVYIYMNQSISPINDLLATLRFYATDNSQLTIGDFSGLSTPTAHRIIHRVSAAIASLNHEYIKFPNTQQEIRQNQREFYGIARFPRVIGAMDCTHVRISSTGGDQAELFRNRKGYFSINVQTICNANFEIIDIVARWPGSAHDSTIFNNCCRKAKFEAGAYGEGILLLLYLDGGYAATSYSMPPLENPGTAVEQLYNESQIKTTDAVERSYGVWKRRFPVLALGLRVKLDKALVIIIATAVLHNILCQRGEIVPPDDPGLILPGKRSTKWTNKV
;
A
#
# COMPACT_ATOMS: atom_id res chain seq x y z
N MET A 1 4.86 41.13 -35.26
CA MET A 1 4.36 39.74 -35.34
C MET A 1 5.52 38.83 -35.69
N CYS A 2 6.15 38.25 -34.67
CA CYS A 2 7.10 37.11 -34.67
C CYS A 2 7.95 37.26 -33.41
N VAL A 3 7.41 36.84 -32.25
CA VAL A 3 8.22 36.62 -31.06
C VAL A 3 8.67 35.17 -31.14
N TYR A 4 9.96 34.99 -31.39
CA TYR A 4 10.64 33.71 -31.37
C TYR A 4 10.37 33.00 -30.03
N VAL A 5 9.60 31.91 -30.07
CA VAL A 5 9.60 30.91 -29.00
C VAL A 5 10.87 30.09 -29.21
N TYR A 6 11.97 30.51 -28.56
CA TYR A 6 13.14 29.66 -28.42
C TYR A 6 12.77 28.50 -27.48
N ILE A 7 12.44 27.36 -28.07
CA ILE A 7 12.31 26.09 -27.37
C ILE A 7 13.71 25.68 -26.91
N TYR A 8 14.02 25.87 -25.62
CA TYR A 8 15.23 25.34 -24.98
C TYR A 8 15.11 23.81 -24.80
N MET A 9 15.31 23.04 -25.88
CA MET A 9 15.23 21.56 -25.89
C MET A 9 16.51 20.84 -25.43
N ASN A 10 17.47 21.51 -24.76
CA ASN A 10 18.78 20.90 -24.52
C ASN A 10 19.50 21.32 -23.22
N GLN A 11 18.77 21.61 -22.14
CA GLN A 11 19.38 21.73 -20.81
C GLN A 11 19.11 20.48 -19.98
N SER A 12 20.16 19.94 -19.36
CA SER A 12 20.04 18.88 -18.37
C SER A 12 19.20 19.39 -17.19
N ILE A 13 18.08 18.75 -16.95
CA ILE A 13 17.25 19.02 -15.77
C ILE A 13 18.04 18.59 -14.54
N SER A 14 18.14 19.46 -13.54
CA SER A 14 18.85 19.13 -12.31
C SER A 14 18.18 17.95 -11.59
N PRO A 15 18.94 17.05 -10.93
CA PRO A 15 18.37 15.94 -10.17
C PRO A 15 17.31 16.36 -9.14
N ILE A 16 17.43 17.58 -8.58
CA ILE A 16 16.43 18.11 -7.66
C ILE A 16 15.10 18.38 -8.37
N ASN A 17 15.12 18.90 -9.59
CA ASN A 17 13.92 19.18 -10.37
C ASN A 17 13.26 17.89 -10.83
N ASP A 18 14.05 16.86 -11.16
CA ASP A 18 13.53 15.53 -11.47
C ASP A 18 12.78 14.92 -10.28
N LEU A 19 13.38 15.04 -9.09
CA LEU A 19 12.77 14.57 -7.85
C LEU A 19 11.49 15.35 -7.55
N LEU A 20 11.53 16.68 -7.60
CA LEU A 20 10.37 17.53 -7.36
C LEU A 20 9.24 17.25 -8.35
N ALA A 21 9.55 17.05 -9.63
CA ALA A 21 8.55 16.69 -10.65
C ALA A 21 7.89 15.35 -10.34
N THR A 22 8.68 14.38 -9.89
CA THR A 22 8.18 13.05 -9.52
C THR A 22 7.31 13.09 -8.26
N LEU A 23 7.75 13.83 -7.23
CA LEU A 23 6.97 14.01 -6.00
C LEU A 23 5.67 14.76 -6.28
N ARG A 24 5.70 15.77 -7.15
CA ARG A 24 4.49 16.48 -7.62
C ARG A 24 3.55 15.51 -8.32
N PHE A 25 4.06 14.65 -9.21
CA PHE A 25 3.26 13.61 -9.84
C PHE A 25 2.66 12.61 -8.85
N TYR A 26 3.34 12.27 -7.74
CA TYR A 26 2.71 11.43 -6.72
C TYR A 26 1.60 12.15 -5.94
N ALA A 27 1.75 13.47 -5.76
CA ALA A 27 0.77 14.33 -5.11
C ALA A 27 -0.45 14.66 -6.00
N THR A 28 -0.29 14.66 -7.32
CA THR A 28 -1.34 15.04 -8.30
C THR A 28 -1.61 13.91 -9.30
N ASP A 29 -2.86 13.52 -9.53
CA ASP A 29 -3.19 12.44 -10.48
C ASP A 29 -2.89 12.73 -11.96
N ASN A 30 -2.45 13.96 -12.29
CA ASN A 30 -2.44 14.46 -13.64
C ASN A 30 -1.04 14.86 -14.12
N SER A 31 -0.53 14.07 -15.07
CA SER A 31 0.65 14.41 -15.87
C SER A 31 0.60 15.81 -16.50
N GLN A 32 -0.58 16.34 -16.85
CA GLN A 32 -0.72 17.67 -17.45
C GLN A 32 -0.43 18.82 -16.47
N LEU A 33 -0.77 18.67 -15.19
CA LEU A 33 -0.39 19.65 -14.16
C LEU A 33 1.11 19.61 -13.91
N THR A 34 1.72 18.41 -13.89
CA THR A 34 3.18 18.26 -13.84
C THR A 34 3.87 18.87 -15.06
N ILE A 35 3.23 18.90 -16.24
CA ILE A 35 3.78 19.56 -17.44
C ILE A 35 3.63 21.09 -17.35
N GLY A 36 2.49 21.58 -16.88
CA GLY A 36 2.20 23.01 -16.74
C GLY A 36 3.05 23.71 -15.68
N ASP A 37 3.16 23.09 -14.49
CA ASP A 37 3.93 23.62 -13.36
C ASP A 37 5.44 23.69 -13.65
N PHE A 38 5.94 22.79 -14.51
CA PHE A 38 7.33 22.78 -14.94
C PHE A 38 7.56 23.50 -16.27
N SER A 39 6.56 24.24 -16.79
CA SER A 39 6.50 25.20 -17.91
C SER A 39 7.47 25.03 -19.12
N GLY A 40 8.04 23.85 -19.30
CA GLY A 40 9.16 23.60 -20.22
C GLY A 40 9.51 22.11 -20.39
N LEU A 41 8.81 21.19 -19.72
CA LEU A 41 8.97 19.75 -19.94
C LEU A 41 7.93 19.25 -20.94
N SER A 42 8.38 18.56 -21.99
CA SER A 42 7.48 17.78 -22.83
C SER A 42 6.92 16.57 -22.06
N THR A 43 5.71 16.13 -22.40
CA THR A 43 5.08 14.93 -21.82
C THR A 43 6.01 13.71 -21.83
N PRO A 44 6.70 13.36 -22.95
CA PRO A 44 7.63 12.24 -22.96
C PRO A 44 8.80 12.40 -21.99
N THR A 45 9.32 13.62 -21.85
CA THR A 45 10.40 13.91 -20.89
C THR A 45 9.93 13.73 -19.46
N ALA A 46 8.76 14.26 -19.09
CA ALA A 46 8.18 14.10 -17.76
C ALA A 46 7.99 12.61 -17.41
N HIS A 47 7.43 11.80 -18.31
CA HIS A 47 7.26 10.36 -18.09
C HIS A 47 8.60 9.62 -17.89
N ARG A 48 9.64 9.97 -18.65
CA ARG A 48 10.98 9.38 -18.47
C ARG A 48 11.58 9.73 -17.11
N ILE A 49 11.44 10.98 -16.69
CA ILE A 49 11.90 11.47 -15.39
C ILE A 49 11.19 10.73 -14.25
N ILE A 50 9.85 10.74 -14.27
CA ILE A 50 9.02 10.07 -13.26
C ILE A 50 9.43 8.61 -13.14
N HIS A 51 9.58 7.90 -14.27
CA HIS A 51 10.00 6.51 -14.24
C HIS A 51 11.41 6.32 -13.67
N ARG A 52 12.39 7.11 -14.11
CA ARG A 52 13.78 7.00 -13.63
C ARG A 52 13.87 7.25 -12.13
N VAL A 53 13.24 8.31 -11.64
CA VAL A 53 13.23 8.65 -10.21
C VAL A 53 12.46 7.60 -9.42
N SER A 54 11.29 7.16 -9.90
CA SER A 54 10.54 6.08 -9.24
C SER A 54 11.37 4.81 -9.13
N ALA A 55 12.12 4.43 -10.17
CA ALA A 55 13.00 3.26 -10.14
C ALA A 55 14.15 3.43 -9.13
N ALA A 56 14.76 4.61 -9.07
CA ALA A 56 15.80 4.92 -8.10
C ALA A 56 15.27 4.82 -6.65
N ILE A 57 14.11 5.40 -6.36
CA ILE A 57 13.48 5.32 -5.04
C ILE A 57 13.07 3.86 -4.73
N ALA A 58 12.44 3.17 -5.67
CA ALA A 58 12.03 1.78 -5.51
C ALA A 58 13.21 0.83 -5.27
N SER A 59 14.42 1.17 -5.74
CA SER A 59 15.63 0.37 -5.47
C SER A 59 15.97 0.29 -3.96
N LEU A 60 15.51 1.27 -3.18
CA LEU A 60 15.69 1.33 -1.72
C LEU A 60 14.68 0.44 -0.96
N ASN A 61 13.83 -0.33 -1.64
CA ASN A 61 12.83 -1.19 -0.99
C ASN A 61 13.42 -2.13 0.06
N HIS A 62 14.60 -2.70 -0.21
CA HIS A 62 15.28 -3.61 0.71
C HIS A 62 15.78 -2.91 1.99
N GLU A 63 15.95 -1.59 1.94
CA GLU A 63 16.38 -0.75 3.06
C GLU A 63 15.20 -0.25 3.90
N TYR A 64 14.04 0.02 3.29
CA TYR A 64 12.90 0.62 3.98
C TYR A 64 11.72 -0.31 4.22
N ILE A 65 11.56 -1.37 3.42
CA ILE A 65 10.47 -2.36 3.53
C ILE A 65 11.08 -3.67 4.04
N LYS A 66 11.23 -3.76 5.36
CA LYS A 66 11.85 -4.92 6.02
C LYS A 66 10.88 -5.58 6.98
N PHE A 67 10.63 -6.85 6.73
CA PHE A 67 9.96 -7.71 7.69
C PHE A 67 10.91 -7.99 8.87
N PRO A 68 10.44 -8.01 10.13
CA PRO A 68 11.28 -8.32 11.28
C PRO A 68 11.93 -9.69 11.10
N ASN A 69 13.27 -9.73 11.20
CA ASN A 69 14.06 -10.96 11.00
C ASN A 69 14.80 -11.37 12.27
N THR A 70 15.09 -10.44 13.19
CA THR A 70 15.74 -10.75 14.46
C THR A 70 14.71 -10.98 15.58
N GLN A 71 15.07 -11.78 16.58
CA GLN A 71 14.23 -11.98 17.77
C GLN A 71 13.99 -10.69 18.56
N GLN A 72 14.87 -9.70 18.41
CA GLN A 72 14.67 -8.39 19.02
C GLN A 72 13.59 -7.58 18.28
N GLU A 73 13.67 -7.50 16.95
CA GLU A 73 12.66 -6.83 16.11
C GLU A 73 11.29 -7.49 16.25
N ILE A 74 11.23 -8.83 16.24
CA ILE A 74 9.99 -9.59 16.45
C ILE A 74 9.36 -9.21 17.80
N ARG A 75 10.12 -9.29 18.90
CA ARG A 75 9.60 -8.94 20.24
C ARG A 75 9.20 -7.47 20.36
N GLN A 76 9.90 -6.58 19.67
CA GLN A 76 9.54 -5.17 19.63
C GLN A 76 8.17 -4.97 18.97
N ASN A 77 7.98 -5.51 17.76
CA ASN A 77 6.68 -5.44 17.07
C ASN A 77 5.55 -6.05 17.90
N GLN A 78 5.80 -7.19 18.57
CA GLN A 78 4.82 -7.82 19.47
C GLN A 78 4.37 -6.90 20.61
N ARG A 79 5.31 -6.18 21.23
CA ARG A 79 4.99 -5.22 22.30
C ARG A 79 4.17 -4.05 21.77
N GLU A 80 4.52 -3.53 20.60
CA GLU A 80 3.81 -2.39 19.99
C GLU A 80 2.38 -2.76 19.61
N PHE A 81 2.17 -3.91 18.94
CA PHE A 81 0.82 -4.40 18.64
C PHE A 81 0.02 -4.71 19.91
N TYR A 82 0.66 -5.31 20.93
CA TYR A 82 0.01 -5.55 22.21
C TYR A 82 -0.44 -4.24 22.88
N GLY A 83 0.25 -3.12 22.62
CA GLY A 83 -0.13 -1.79 23.07
C GLY A 83 -1.43 -1.26 22.45
N ILE A 84 -1.82 -1.72 21.25
CA ILE A 84 -3.02 -1.25 20.54
C ILE A 84 -4.30 -1.77 21.19
N ALA A 85 -4.43 -3.10 21.28
CA ALA A 85 -5.65 -3.73 21.77
C ALA A 85 -5.40 -5.01 22.57
N ARG A 86 -4.20 -5.19 23.13
CA ARG A 86 -3.81 -6.37 23.94
C ARG A 86 -3.85 -7.71 23.20
N PHE A 87 -3.82 -7.71 21.87
CA PHE A 87 -3.69 -8.95 21.11
C PHE A 87 -2.24 -9.45 21.17
N PRO A 88 -1.98 -10.65 21.71
CA PRO A 88 -0.61 -11.11 21.96
C PRO A 88 0.09 -11.56 20.68
N ARG A 89 1.44 -11.53 20.72
CA ARG A 89 2.34 -12.19 19.76
C ARG A 89 2.23 -11.76 18.28
N VAL A 90 1.48 -10.70 17.97
CA VAL A 90 1.34 -10.15 16.61
C VAL A 90 2.65 -9.55 16.12
N ILE A 91 3.08 -9.91 14.92
CA ILE A 91 4.30 -9.36 14.30
C ILE A 91 4.02 -8.54 13.04
N GLY A 92 2.77 -8.58 12.57
CA GLY A 92 2.28 -7.79 11.45
C GLY A 92 0.75 -7.91 11.29
N ALA A 93 0.16 -6.88 10.68
CA ALA A 93 -1.22 -6.91 10.20
C ALA A 93 -1.19 -6.88 8.67
N MET A 94 -1.93 -7.78 8.03
CA MET A 94 -1.92 -7.98 6.58
C MET A 94 -3.30 -7.73 6.00
N ASP A 95 -3.32 -7.07 4.85
CA ASP A 95 -4.51 -6.95 4.02
C ASP A 95 -4.09 -6.72 2.56
N CYS A 96 -5.07 -6.61 1.66
CA CYS A 96 -4.88 -6.21 0.29
C CYS A 96 -5.54 -4.87 -0.01
N THR A 97 -4.94 -4.09 -0.90
CA THR A 97 -5.49 -2.82 -1.35
C THR A 97 -5.42 -2.68 -2.86
N HIS A 98 -6.48 -2.14 -3.44
CA HIS A 98 -6.52 -1.88 -4.88
C HIS A 98 -5.87 -0.54 -5.19
N VAL A 99 -4.91 -0.56 -6.12
CA VAL A 99 -4.36 0.62 -6.77
C VAL A 99 -4.99 0.75 -8.14
N ARG A 100 -5.70 1.84 -8.39
CA ARG A 100 -6.43 2.04 -9.64
C ARG A 100 -5.46 2.25 -10.79
N ILE A 101 -5.72 1.63 -11.93
CA ILE A 101 -4.94 1.80 -13.16
C ILE A 101 -5.88 2.12 -14.33
N SER A 102 -5.30 2.62 -15.42
CA SER A 102 -6.00 2.64 -16.71
C SER A 102 -6.14 1.21 -17.26
N SER A 103 -7.14 0.99 -18.13
CA SER A 103 -7.24 -0.28 -18.84
C SER A 103 -5.91 -0.59 -19.54
N THR A 104 -5.41 -1.81 -19.37
CA THR A 104 -4.19 -2.27 -20.03
C THR A 104 -4.40 -2.48 -21.53
N GLY A 105 -5.66 -2.52 -21.99
CA GLY A 105 -6.02 -2.93 -23.34
C GLY A 105 -5.74 -4.42 -23.60
N GLY A 106 -6.23 -4.92 -24.73
CA GLY A 106 -6.05 -6.31 -25.16
C GLY A 106 -6.86 -7.33 -24.35
N ASP A 107 -6.69 -8.60 -24.70
CA ASP A 107 -7.53 -9.72 -24.22
C ASP A 107 -7.45 -9.95 -22.71
N GLN A 108 -6.35 -9.52 -22.08
CA GLN A 108 -6.09 -9.72 -20.65
C GLN A 108 -6.56 -8.55 -19.78
N ALA A 109 -7.14 -7.50 -20.36
CA ALA A 109 -7.56 -6.32 -19.59
C ALA A 109 -8.58 -6.64 -18.50
N GLU A 110 -9.50 -7.58 -18.77
CA GLU A 110 -10.54 -7.98 -17.81
C GLU A 110 -9.97 -8.67 -16.57
N LEU A 111 -8.76 -9.27 -16.64
CA LEU A 111 -8.10 -9.77 -15.44
C LEU A 111 -7.85 -8.65 -14.42
N PHE A 112 -7.61 -7.42 -14.87
CA PHE A 112 -7.35 -6.30 -13.98
C PHE A 112 -8.64 -5.67 -13.43
N ARG A 113 -9.82 -6.07 -13.90
CA ARG A 113 -11.09 -5.56 -13.36
C ARG A 113 -11.37 -6.21 -12.01
N ASN A 114 -11.56 -5.39 -10.98
CA ASN A 114 -11.95 -5.86 -9.66
C ASN A 114 -13.48 -6.03 -9.54
N ARG A 115 -13.91 -6.57 -8.39
CA ARG A 115 -15.34 -6.76 -8.06
C ARG A 115 -16.16 -5.46 -8.00
N LYS A 116 -15.50 -4.30 -7.90
CA LYS A 116 -16.13 -2.97 -7.92
C LYS A 116 -16.20 -2.37 -9.34
N GLY A 117 -15.82 -3.13 -10.36
CA GLY A 117 -16.01 -2.79 -11.77
C GLY A 117 -14.93 -1.90 -12.38
N TYR A 118 -13.85 -1.57 -11.67
CA TYR A 118 -12.74 -0.75 -12.18
C TYR A 118 -11.43 -1.53 -12.30
N PHE A 119 -10.54 -1.08 -13.20
CA PHE A 119 -9.22 -1.70 -13.39
C PHE A 119 -8.26 -1.32 -12.26
N SER A 120 -7.59 -2.32 -11.71
CA SER A 120 -6.68 -2.14 -10.58
C SER A 120 -5.60 -3.22 -10.53
N ILE A 121 -4.52 -2.90 -9.82
CA ILE A 121 -3.55 -3.85 -9.30
C ILE A 121 -3.97 -4.17 -7.87
N ASN A 122 -4.10 -5.45 -7.52
CA ASN A 122 -4.33 -5.87 -6.14
C ASN A 122 -2.98 -6.00 -5.43
N VAL A 123 -2.77 -5.18 -4.39
CA VAL A 123 -1.50 -5.07 -3.67
C VAL A 123 -1.68 -5.59 -2.26
N GLN A 124 -1.06 -6.72 -1.94
CA GLN A 124 -0.96 -7.22 -0.57
C GLN A 124 0.12 -6.45 0.16
N THR A 125 -0.15 -6.03 1.39
CA THR A 125 0.90 -5.51 2.28
C THR A 125 0.80 -6.14 3.66
N ILE A 126 1.92 -6.12 4.38
CA ILE A 126 1.94 -6.29 5.82
C ILE A 126 2.44 -5.00 6.44
N CYS A 127 1.77 -4.47 7.45
CA CYS A 127 2.23 -3.34 8.22
C CYS A 127 2.62 -3.73 9.65
N ASN A 128 3.45 -2.91 10.29
CA ASN A 128 3.65 -2.95 11.74
C ASN A 128 2.67 -2.01 12.47
N ALA A 129 2.79 -1.95 13.80
CA ALA A 129 1.94 -1.11 14.65
C ALA A 129 2.08 0.40 14.39
N ASN A 130 3.20 0.83 13.80
CA ASN A 130 3.51 2.22 13.46
C ASN A 130 3.10 2.59 12.02
N PHE A 131 2.28 1.76 11.38
CA PHE A 131 1.81 1.92 10.00
C PHE A 131 2.90 1.86 8.92
N GLU A 132 4.11 1.39 9.24
CA GLU A 132 5.14 1.12 8.24
C GLU A 132 4.81 -0.15 7.47
N ILE A 133 4.98 -0.12 6.14
CA ILE A 133 4.82 -1.28 5.27
C ILE A 133 6.08 -2.14 5.38
N ILE A 134 5.99 -3.32 5.99
CA ILE A 134 7.12 -4.21 6.26
C ILE A 134 7.22 -5.38 5.26
N ASP A 135 6.19 -5.61 4.45
CA ASP A 135 6.21 -6.51 3.29
C ASP A 135 5.20 -6.01 2.25
N ILE A 136 5.49 -6.20 0.96
CA ILE A 136 4.62 -5.76 -0.13
C ILE A 136 4.67 -6.73 -1.32
N VAL A 137 3.51 -7.07 -1.86
CA VAL A 137 3.35 -7.86 -3.08
C VAL A 137 2.39 -7.13 -4.01
N ALA A 138 2.94 -6.42 -5.00
CA ALA A 138 2.19 -5.55 -5.91
C ALA A 138 1.92 -6.16 -7.30
N ARG A 139 2.09 -7.47 -7.51
CA ARG A 139 2.10 -8.08 -8.86
C ARG A 139 0.78 -8.68 -9.34
N TRP A 140 -0.30 -8.56 -8.56
CA TRP A 140 -1.54 -9.30 -8.84
C TRP A 140 -2.57 -8.45 -9.58
N PRO A 141 -3.29 -9.04 -10.53
CA PRO A 141 -4.35 -8.35 -11.23
C PRO A 141 -5.55 -8.10 -10.30
N GLY A 142 -6.35 -7.07 -10.58
CA GLY A 142 -7.47 -6.64 -9.73
C GLY A 142 -8.58 -7.68 -9.50
N SER A 143 -8.69 -8.71 -10.35
CA SER A 143 -9.62 -9.82 -10.14
C SER A 143 -9.13 -10.86 -9.13
N ALA A 144 -7.84 -10.85 -8.78
CA ALA A 144 -7.26 -11.83 -7.88
C ALA A 144 -7.82 -11.69 -6.46
N HIS A 145 -8.24 -12.83 -5.89
CA HIS A 145 -8.67 -12.90 -4.50
C HIS A 145 -7.48 -12.78 -3.55
N ASP A 146 -7.67 -12.11 -2.43
CA ASP A 146 -6.61 -11.86 -1.44
C ASP A 146 -6.01 -13.17 -0.89
N SER A 147 -6.83 -14.19 -0.71
CA SER A 147 -6.38 -15.53 -0.31
C SER A 147 -5.44 -16.16 -1.34
N THR A 148 -5.70 -15.99 -2.64
CA THR A 148 -4.81 -16.44 -3.71
C THR A 148 -3.46 -15.75 -3.63
N ILE A 149 -3.46 -14.44 -3.35
CA ILE A 149 -2.24 -13.65 -3.23
C ILE A 149 -1.42 -14.15 -2.02
N PHE A 150 -2.05 -14.32 -0.86
CA PHE A 150 -1.41 -14.83 0.35
C PHE A 150 -0.86 -16.25 0.17
N ASN A 151 -1.62 -17.14 -0.48
CA ASN A 151 -1.20 -18.50 -0.78
C ASN A 151 0.06 -18.58 -1.66
N ASN A 152 0.34 -17.51 -2.41
CA ASN A 152 1.49 -17.40 -3.30
C ASN A 152 2.52 -16.35 -2.83
N CYS A 153 2.46 -15.93 -1.54
CA CYS A 153 3.41 -15.00 -0.98
C CYS A 153 4.56 -15.73 -0.24
N CYS A 154 5.78 -15.19 -0.33
CA CYS A 154 6.94 -15.79 0.34
C CYS A 154 6.81 -15.79 1.87
N ARG A 155 6.01 -14.87 2.43
CA ARG A 155 5.81 -14.76 3.87
C ARG A 155 5.06 -15.95 4.42
N LYS A 156 4.02 -16.42 3.73
CA LYS A 156 3.29 -17.63 4.11
C LYS A 156 4.24 -18.82 4.26
N ALA A 157 5.08 -19.08 3.25
CA ALA A 157 6.07 -20.16 3.30
C ALA A 157 7.04 -20.04 4.50
N LYS A 158 7.47 -18.82 4.84
CA LYS A 158 8.32 -18.58 6.03
C LYS A 158 7.59 -18.82 7.36
N PHE A 159 6.31 -18.45 7.45
CA PHE A 159 5.49 -18.76 8.62
C PHE A 159 5.28 -20.27 8.77
N GLU A 160 5.00 -20.98 7.68
CA GLU A 160 4.84 -22.44 7.68
C GLU A 160 6.14 -23.18 8.02
N ALA A 161 7.28 -22.64 7.62
CA ALA A 161 8.60 -23.14 8.00
C ALA A 161 9.02 -22.78 9.45
N GLY A 162 8.19 -22.07 10.21
CA GLY A 162 8.49 -21.69 11.60
C GLY A 162 9.56 -20.59 11.75
N ALA A 163 9.86 -19.83 10.69
CA ALA A 163 10.92 -18.82 10.71
C ALA A 163 10.71 -17.70 11.75
N TYR A 164 9.47 -17.48 12.18
CA TYR A 164 9.10 -16.48 13.18
C TYR A 164 8.69 -17.09 14.53
N GLY A 165 8.94 -18.39 14.72
CA GLY A 165 8.57 -19.14 15.90
C GLY A 165 7.10 -18.95 16.26
N GLU A 166 6.87 -18.27 17.38
CA GLU A 166 5.56 -18.03 17.95
C GLU A 166 4.84 -16.77 17.42
N GLY A 167 5.44 -16.04 16.48
CA GLY A 167 4.84 -14.83 15.90
C GLY A 167 3.55 -15.09 15.12
N ILE A 168 2.58 -14.19 15.25
CA ILE A 168 1.28 -14.25 14.58
C ILE A 168 1.20 -13.15 13.52
N LEU A 169 0.70 -13.51 12.34
CA LEU A 169 0.27 -12.57 11.30
C LEU A 169 -1.25 -12.44 11.38
N LEU A 170 -1.74 -11.25 11.74
CA LEU A 170 -3.17 -11.02 11.70
C LEU A 170 -3.60 -10.65 10.29
N LEU A 171 -4.54 -11.42 9.75
CA LEU A 171 -5.10 -11.22 8.43
C LEU A 171 -6.42 -10.46 8.60
N LEU A 172 -6.56 -9.32 7.92
CA LEU A 172 -7.84 -8.65 7.89
C LEU A 172 -8.82 -9.50 7.08
N TYR A 173 -9.94 -9.85 7.72
CA TYR A 173 -10.93 -10.75 7.16
C TYR A 173 -11.70 -10.08 6.02
N LEU A 174 -11.45 -10.52 4.79
CA LEU A 174 -12.29 -10.29 3.63
C LEU A 174 -12.89 -11.64 3.20
N ASP A 175 -14.19 -11.80 3.45
CA ASP A 175 -15.05 -12.86 2.91
C ASP A 175 -14.65 -14.34 3.17
N GLY A 176 -14.11 -14.71 4.34
CA GLY A 176 -13.93 -16.13 4.70
C GLY A 176 -12.82 -16.88 3.97
N GLY A 177 -11.91 -16.15 3.31
CA GLY A 177 -10.84 -16.76 2.52
C GLY A 177 -9.63 -17.28 3.30
N TYR A 178 -9.55 -17.07 4.62
CA TYR A 178 -8.37 -17.40 5.42
C TYR A 178 -8.67 -18.44 6.48
N ALA A 179 -8.03 -19.60 6.38
CA ALA A 179 -8.09 -20.63 7.40
C ALA A 179 -7.36 -20.18 8.68
N ALA A 180 -7.90 -20.58 9.84
CA ALA A 180 -7.17 -20.49 11.10
C ALA A 180 -5.96 -21.43 11.05
N THR A 181 -4.78 -20.90 11.40
CA THR A 181 -3.53 -21.66 11.46
C THR A 181 -2.76 -21.27 12.72
N SER A 182 -1.61 -21.90 12.99
CA SER A 182 -0.75 -21.53 14.11
C SER A 182 -0.23 -20.09 14.07
N TYR A 183 -0.28 -19.45 12.89
CA TYR A 183 0.22 -18.11 12.65
C TYR A 183 -0.84 -17.14 12.11
N SER A 184 -2.09 -17.58 11.90
CA SER A 184 -3.20 -16.76 11.41
C SER A 184 -4.43 -16.99 12.26
N MET A 185 -4.92 -15.91 12.88
CA MET A 185 -6.05 -15.93 13.81
C MET A 185 -7.17 -15.02 13.29
N PRO A 186 -8.09 -15.55 12.47
CA PRO A 186 -9.24 -14.77 12.00
C PRO A 186 -10.23 -14.48 13.14
N PRO A 187 -11.11 -13.47 13.00
CA PRO A 187 -12.25 -13.28 13.88
C PRO A 187 -13.14 -14.53 13.91
N LEU A 188 -13.80 -14.75 15.05
CA LEU A 188 -14.85 -15.75 15.21
C LEU A 188 -16.11 -15.27 14.49
N GLU A 189 -16.74 -16.12 13.68
CA GLU A 189 -17.92 -15.75 12.88
C GLU A 189 -19.16 -15.46 13.75
N ASN A 190 -19.36 -16.25 14.81
CA ASN A 190 -20.53 -16.18 15.69
C ASN A 190 -20.09 -16.12 17.16
N PRO A 191 -19.57 -14.97 17.65
CA PRO A 191 -19.18 -14.83 19.05
C PRO A 191 -20.42 -14.83 19.94
N GLY A 192 -20.59 -15.86 20.75
CA GLY A 192 -21.73 -16.04 21.67
C GLY A 192 -21.42 -15.64 23.11
N THR A 193 -20.15 -15.60 23.49
CA THR A 193 -19.71 -15.25 24.84
C THR A 193 -18.98 -13.90 24.89
N ALA A 194 -18.94 -13.27 26.07
CA ALA A 194 -18.20 -12.02 26.28
C ALA A 194 -16.70 -12.16 25.96
N VAL A 195 -16.10 -13.34 26.21
CA VAL A 195 -14.69 -13.60 25.91
C VAL A 195 -14.45 -13.66 24.40
N GLU A 196 -15.35 -14.28 23.64
CA GLU A 196 -15.27 -14.33 22.18
C GLU A 196 -15.46 -12.95 21.54
N GLN A 197 -16.35 -12.14 22.11
CA GLN A 197 -16.53 -10.73 21.71
C GLN A 197 -15.27 -9.91 21.96
N LEU A 198 -14.66 -10.03 23.14
CA LEU A 198 -13.40 -9.36 23.48
C LEU A 198 -12.25 -9.80 22.57
N TYR A 199 -12.17 -11.10 22.23
CA TYR A 199 -11.20 -11.60 21.25
C TYR A 199 -11.39 -10.92 19.90
N ASN A 200 -12.61 -10.90 19.36
CA ASN A 200 -12.91 -10.27 18.08
C ASN A 200 -12.62 -8.77 18.11
N GLU A 201 -13.02 -8.07 19.16
CA GLU A 201 -12.76 -6.64 19.32
C GLU A 201 -11.26 -6.34 19.33
N SER A 202 -10.48 -7.12 20.08
CA SER A 202 -9.03 -7.02 20.14
C SER A 202 -8.38 -7.29 18.78
N GLN A 203 -8.83 -8.35 18.09
CA GLN A 203 -8.33 -8.73 16.77
C GLN A 203 -8.61 -7.65 15.73
N ILE A 204 -9.85 -7.15 15.68
CA ILE A 204 -10.30 -6.13 14.72
C ILE A 204 -9.51 -4.85 14.95
N LYS A 205 -9.45 -4.34 16.18
CA LYS A 205 -8.69 -3.11 16.50
C LYS A 205 -7.20 -3.23 16.16
N THR A 206 -6.62 -4.43 16.33
CA THR A 206 -5.21 -4.67 15.99
C THR A 206 -5.00 -4.76 14.48
N THR A 207 -5.92 -5.39 13.75
CA THR A 207 -5.86 -5.48 12.28
C THR A 207 -6.17 -4.16 11.58
N ASP A 208 -7.02 -3.30 12.16
CA ASP A 208 -7.34 -1.97 11.62
C ASP A 208 -6.09 -1.11 11.36
N ALA A 209 -4.95 -1.43 12.00
CA ALA A 209 -3.66 -0.79 11.71
C ALA A 209 -3.31 -0.82 10.21
N VAL A 210 -3.60 -1.92 9.50
CA VAL A 210 -3.26 -2.03 8.07
C VAL A 210 -4.19 -1.19 7.19
N GLU A 211 -5.49 -1.16 7.47
CA GLU A 211 -6.42 -0.27 6.75
C GLU A 211 -6.08 1.20 6.98
N ARG A 212 -5.75 1.56 8.22
CA ARG A 212 -5.29 2.92 8.57
C ARG A 212 -4.01 3.27 7.84
N SER A 213 -3.07 2.33 7.72
CA SER A 213 -1.83 2.52 6.96
C SER A 213 -2.13 2.86 5.49
N TYR A 214 -3.11 2.19 4.85
CA TYR A 214 -3.55 2.51 3.49
C TYR A 214 -4.14 3.90 3.38
N GLY A 215 -4.95 4.31 4.37
CA GLY A 215 -5.50 5.64 4.41
C GLY A 215 -4.43 6.72 4.50
N VAL A 216 -3.39 6.52 5.30
CA VAL A 216 -2.24 7.43 5.35
C VAL A 216 -1.48 7.40 4.02
N TRP A 217 -1.15 6.21 3.52
CA TRP A 217 -0.33 6.03 2.34
C TRP A 217 -0.95 6.68 1.09
N LYS A 218 -2.24 6.45 0.85
CA LYS A 218 -2.98 7.02 -0.29
C LYS A 218 -3.24 8.52 -0.15
N ARG A 219 -3.30 9.08 1.06
CA ARG A 219 -3.36 10.54 1.26
C ARG A 219 -2.01 11.21 1.04
N ARG A 220 -0.91 10.57 1.45
CA ARG A 220 0.45 11.04 1.14
C ARG A 220 0.70 11.02 -0.37
N PHE A 221 0.19 10.00 -1.07
CA PHE A 221 0.35 9.82 -2.51
C PHE A 221 -0.99 9.54 -3.21
N PRO A 222 -1.82 10.58 -3.45
CA PRO A 222 -3.14 10.45 -4.08
C PRO A 222 -3.16 9.73 -5.42
N VAL A 223 -2.04 9.71 -6.15
CA VAL A 223 -1.89 8.94 -7.39
C VAL A 223 -2.32 7.47 -7.26
N LEU A 224 -2.16 6.87 -6.06
CA LEU A 224 -2.54 5.49 -5.77
C LEU A 224 -4.07 5.27 -5.68
N ALA A 225 -4.83 6.30 -5.34
CA ALA A 225 -6.28 6.24 -5.22
C ALA A 225 -7.00 6.77 -6.47
N LEU A 226 -6.50 7.86 -7.04
CA LEU A 226 -7.10 8.56 -8.18
C LEU A 226 -6.90 7.79 -9.49
N GLY A 227 -5.74 7.15 -9.64
CA GLY A 227 -5.48 6.15 -10.68
C GLY A 227 -4.26 6.45 -11.53
N LEU A 228 -3.45 5.42 -11.75
CA LEU A 228 -2.22 5.47 -12.53
C LEU A 228 -2.52 5.39 -14.03
N ARG A 229 -2.24 6.48 -14.75
CA ARG A 229 -2.33 6.57 -16.22
C ARG A 229 -0.97 6.30 -16.88
N VAL A 230 -0.37 5.17 -16.50
CA VAL A 230 0.91 4.71 -17.04
C VAL A 230 0.82 3.23 -17.41
N LYS A 231 1.80 2.73 -18.16
CA LYS A 231 1.91 1.30 -18.44
C LYS A 231 2.06 0.50 -17.14
N LEU A 232 1.61 -0.75 -17.16
CA LEU A 232 1.57 -1.62 -15.99
C LEU A 232 2.93 -1.74 -15.29
N ASP A 233 4.01 -1.96 -16.05
CA ASP A 233 5.39 -2.05 -15.53
C ASP A 233 5.79 -0.79 -14.76
N LYS A 234 5.37 0.38 -15.25
CA LYS A 234 5.63 1.68 -14.62
C LYS A 234 4.79 1.86 -13.35
N ALA A 235 3.54 1.42 -13.38
CA ALA A 235 2.65 1.47 -12.22
C ALA A 235 3.22 0.66 -11.05
N LEU A 236 3.74 -0.54 -11.31
CA LEU A 236 4.39 -1.38 -10.29
C LEU A 236 5.54 -0.65 -9.60
N VAL A 237 6.43 -0.02 -10.37
CA VAL A 237 7.57 0.73 -9.84
C VAL A 237 7.11 1.91 -8.97
N ILE A 238 6.06 2.63 -9.39
CA ILE A 238 5.50 3.76 -8.62
C ILE A 238 4.89 3.28 -7.29
N ILE A 239 4.22 2.13 -7.28
CA ILE A 239 3.66 1.54 -6.05
C ILE A 239 4.79 1.25 -5.06
N ILE A 240 5.89 0.62 -5.49
CA ILE A 240 7.02 0.34 -4.60
C ILE A 240 7.72 1.63 -4.15
N ALA A 241 7.92 2.60 -5.05
CA ALA A 241 8.56 3.87 -4.73
C ALA A 241 7.77 4.65 -3.66
N THR A 242 6.44 4.72 -3.80
CA THR A 242 5.58 5.40 -2.83
C THR A 242 5.52 4.66 -1.50
N ALA A 243 5.62 3.33 -1.47
CA ALA A 243 5.73 2.56 -0.22
C ALA A 243 7.05 2.85 0.53
N VAL A 244 8.16 2.96 -0.21
CA VAL A 244 9.46 3.38 0.35
C VAL A 244 9.36 4.78 0.97
N LEU A 245 8.83 5.75 0.22
CA LEU A 245 8.66 7.11 0.73
C LEU A 245 7.72 7.17 1.94
N HIS A 246 6.64 6.37 1.94
CA HIS A 246 5.73 6.26 3.07
C HIS A 246 6.46 5.84 4.35
N ASN A 247 7.31 4.81 4.27
CA ASN A 247 8.09 4.35 5.42
C ASN A 247 9.12 5.39 5.87
N ILE A 248 9.82 6.06 4.95
CA ILE A 248 10.73 7.16 5.29
C ILE A 248 10.00 8.23 6.10
N LEU A 249 8.77 8.57 5.71
CA LEU A 249 7.95 9.57 6.39
C LEU A 249 7.47 9.07 7.77
N CYS A 250 7.08 7.80 7.89
CA CYS A 250 6.74 7.19 9.18
C CYS A 250 7.93 7.22 10.15
N GLN A 251 9.13 6.84 9.70
CA GLN A 251 10.35 6.79 10.51
C GLN A 251 10.80 8.17 11.00
N ARG A 252 10.53 9.21 10.20
CA ARG A 252 10.81 10.60 10.57
C ARG A 252 9.75 11.21 11.49
N GLY A 253 8.68 10.50 11.80
CA GLY A 253 7.57 11.03 12.59
C GLY A 253 6.82 12.16 11.88
N GLU A 254 6.83 12.17 10.55
CA GLU A 254 6.17 13.21 9.76
C GLU A 254 4.66 13.16 9.95
N ILE A 255 4.06 14.36 10.07
CA ILE A 255 2.63 14.53 10.36
C ILE A 255 1.81 13.71 9.36
N VAL A 256 0.88 12.92 9.90
CA VAL A 256 -0.09 12.18 9.11
C VAL A 256 -1.02 13.19 8.43
N PRO A 257 -1.18 13.15 7.09
CA PRO A 257 -2.11 14.04 6.40
C PRO A 257 -3.52 13.93 7.01
N PRO A 258 -4.28 15.03 7.14
CA PRO A 258 -5.65 15.00 7.66
C PRO A 258 -6.57 14.14 6.78
N ASP A 259 -7.71 13.69 7.30
CA ASP A 259 -8.68 12.94 6.49
C ASP A 259 -9.18 13.83 5.35
N ASP A 260 -9.06 13.34 4.12
CA ASP A 260 -9.61 14.01 2.93
C ASP A 260 -10.96 13.34 2.58
N PRO A 261 -12.09 14.02 2.80
CA PRO A 261 -13.41 13.50 2.46
C PRO A 261 -13.59 13.28 0.94
N GLY A 262 -12.84 14.01 0.11
CA GLY A 262 -12.85 13.88 -1.35
C GLY A 262 -12.05 12.68 -1.85
N LEU A 263 -11.13 12.14 -1.05
CA LEU A 263 -10.38 10.94 -1.37
C LEU A 263 -11.16 9.68 -0.95
N ILE A 264 -11.99 9.17 -1.87
CA ILE A 264 -12.72 7.92 -1.64
C ILE A 264 -11.74 6.74 -1.74
N LEU A 265 -11.25 6.31 -0.59
CA LEU A 265 -10.43 5.11 -0.49
C LEU A 265 -11.32 3.88 -0.76
N PRO A 266 -10.96 3.01 -1.73
CA PRO A 266 -11.71 1.80 -1.94
C PRO A 266 -11.54 0.88 -0.73
N GLY A 267 -12.59 0.74 0.08
CA GLY A 267 -12.57 -0.15 1.25
C GLY A 267 -13.02 0.46 2.56
N LYS A 268 -13.34 1.77 2.66
CA LYS A 268 -14.00 2.30 3.87
C LYS A 268 -15.24 1.45 4.17
N ARG A 269 -15.15 0.61 5.21
CA ARG A 269 -16.28 -0.18 5.69
C ARG A 269 -17.38 0.79 6.03
N SER A 270 -18.56 0.54 5.47
CA SER A 270 -19.81 0.94 6.13
C SER A 270 -19.73 0.39 7.56
N THR A 271 -20.05 1.23 8.53
CA THR A 271 -20.13 1.03 9.99
C THR A 271 -21.06 -0.11 10.46
N LYS A 272 -21.22 -1.17 9.66
CA LYS A 272 -22.08 -2.32 9.98
C LYS A 272 -21.59 -3.16 11.17
N TRP A 273 -20.32 -3.05 11.56
CA TRP A 273 -19.78 -3.77 12.73
C TRP A 273 -19.71 -2.92 14.01
N THR A 274 -19.88 -1.60 13.93
CA THR A 274 -19.97 -0.74 15.14
C THR A 274 -21.39 -0.68 15.71
N ASN A 275 -22.40 -1.13 14.96
CA ASN A 275 -23.81 -1.06 15.35
C ASN A 275 -24.42 -2.42 15.74
N LYS A 276 -23.59 -3.41 16.08
CA LYS A 276 -24.01 -4.66 16.73
C LYS A 276 -23.21 -4.87 18.02
N VAL A 277 -23.20 -3.85 18.87
CA VAL A 277 -22.98 -3.99 20.31
C VAL A 277 -24.34 -3.81 20.97
#